data_AF-A0A3N5SKX9-F1
#
_entry.id   AF-A0A3N5SKX9-F1
#
_cell.length_a   1.000
_cell.length_b   1.000
_cell.length_c   1.000
_cell.angle_alpha   90.00
_cell.angle_beta   90.00
_cell.angle_gamma   90.00
#
_symmetry.space_group_name_H-M   'P 1'
#
loop_
_entity.id
_entity.type
_entity.pdbx_description
1 polymer ?
#
loop_
_entity_poly.entity_id
_entity_poly.type
_entity_poly.pdbx_seq_one_letter_code
_entity_poly.pdbx_strand_id
1 'polypeptide(L)'
;MRNIPLRRYWDLLVDHLRSQRRRFGLLVALLLSSIALQVLNPQLMRYFIDTATSDKEGTPLVLVALAFIAVALSQQVLAVSATYIGENVAWTATNALRAELAAHCLRLDMSFHSEHSPGELIERIDGDVAELSNFFSQLVIRVIGSLLLMAGILIVLFVEDWRLGIGFTAFALVTVTALNVVRSIAVPFDRALREAQADLSAFLEERLSGTEDIRANGAVEYVLQGLFKLQTVVLERWRKAGNRHIVVILVAGMMLMVGFSIAFVSSYELYRSGAFTIGTAYLVVYYTNQMARPIRDLTQQVESLQNIGAAVERLTELRS
;
A
#
# COMPACT_ATOMS: atom_id res chain seq x y z
N MET A 1 -9.03 -8.59 20.53
CA MET A 1 -9.15 -8.59 19.05
C MET A 1 -10.49 -9.25 18.71
N ARG A 2 -11.53 -8.44 18.46
CA ARG A 2 -12.86 -8.93 18.02
C ARG A 2 -12.65 -9.68 16.69
N ASN A 3 -13.26 -10.87 16.54
CA ASN A 3 -13.20 -11.66 15.31
C ASN A 3 -13.60 -10.79 14.11
N ILE A 4 -12.62 -10.40 13.28
CA ILE A 4 -12.89 -9.63 12.07
C ILE A 4 -13.69 -10.57 11.16
N PRO A 5 -14.91 -10.22 10.74
CA PRO A 5 -15.77 -11.10 9.94
C PRO A 5 -15.30 -11.18 8.47
N LEU A 6 -13.98 -11.20 8.20
CA LEU A 6 -13.36 -11.24 6.87
C LEU A 6 -14.01 -12.27 5.94
N ARG A 7 -14.47 -13.42 6.46
CA ARG A 7 -15.19 -14.43 5.68
C ARG A 7 -16.52 -13.93 5.12
N ARG A 8 -17.39 -13.31 5.93
CA ARG A 8 -18.71 -12.81 5.46
C ARG A 8 -18.57 -11.76 4.36
N TYR A 9 -17.50 -10.97 4.39
CA TYR A 9 -17.26 -9.91 3.40
C TYR A 9 -16.49 -10.39 2.18
N TRP A 10 -15.57 -11.35 2.38
CA TRP A 10 -15.00 -12.10 1.28
C TRP A 10 -16.12 -12.71 0.44
N ASP A 11 -17.15 -13.28 1.06
CA ASP A 11 -18.31 -13.82 0.35
C ASP A 11 -19.09 -12.72 -0.41
N LEU A 12 -19.38 -11.56 0.22
CA LEU A 12 -20.04 -10.41 -0.41
C LEU A 12 -19.32 -9.89 -1.67
N LEU A 13 -18.00 -9.75 -1.59
CA LEU A 13 -17.18 -9.26 -2.71
C LEU A 13 -16.90 -10.34 -3.73
N VAL A 14 -16.73 -11.60 -3.30
CA VAL A 14 -16.58 -12.71 -4.23
C VAL A 14 -17.82 -12.83 -5.12
N ASP A 15 -19.03 -12.62 -4.61
CA ASP A 15 -20.23 -12.68 -5.44
C ASP A 15 -20.27 -11.58 -6.52
N HIS A 16 -19.81 -10.37 -6.18
CA HIS A 16 -19.72 -9.26 -7.15
C HIS A 16 -18.53 -9.39 -8.10
N LEU A 17 -17.38 -9.89 -7.61
CA LEU A 17 -16.20 -10.22 -8.43
C LEU A 17 -16.47 -11.44 -9.32
N ARG A 18 -17.39 -12.34 -8.93
CA ARG A 18 -17.80 -13.50 -9.73
C ARG A 18 -18.48 -13.07 -11.04
N SER A 19 -19.21 -11.96 -11.03
CA SER A 19 -19.77 -11.37 -12.24
C SER A 19 -18.65 -10.93 -13.22
N GLN A 20 -17.47 -10.57 -12.69
CA GLN A 20 -16.31 -10.10 -13.47
C GLN A 20 -15.15 -11.09 -13.53
N ARG A 21 -15.39 -12.40 -13.40
CA ARG A 21 -14.32 -13.45 -13.40
C ARG A 21 -13.31 -13.32 -14.53
N ARG A 22 -13.74 -12.94 -15.74
CA ARG A 22 -12.84 -12.77 -16.90
C ARG A 22 -11.88 -11.59 -16.71
N ARG A 23 -12.38 -10.44 -16.26
CA ARG A 23 -11.57 -9.24 -16.02
C ARG A 23 -10.66 -9.41 -14.81
N PHE A 24 -11.17 -10.05 -13.76
CA PHE A 24 -10.36 -10.41 -12.60
C PHE A 24 -9.26 -11.43 -12.96
N GLY A 25 -9.57 -12.44 -13.79
CA GLY A 25 -8.56 -13.37 -14.30
C GLY A 25 -7.49 -12.67 -15.14
N LEU A 26 -7.87 -11.72 -15.99
CA LEU A 26 -6.94 -10.88 -16.74
C LEU A 26 -6.07 -10.03 -15.81
N LEU A 27 -6.65 -9.41 -14.78
CA LEU A 27 -5.91 -8.65 -13.76
C LEU A 27 -4.85 -9.53 -13.07
N VAL A 28 -5.24 -10.71 -12.61
CA VAL A 28 -4.31 -11.67 -11.97
C VAL A 28 -3.20 -12.06 -12.94
N ALA A 29 -3.53 -12.38 -14.20
CA ALA A 29 -2.54 -12.72 -15.20
C ALA A 29 -1.56 -11.56 -15.48
N LEU A 30 -2.05 -10.32 -15.56
CA LEU A 30 -1.21 -9.14 -15.75
C LEU A 30 -0.32 -8.85 -14.53
N LEU A 31 -0.85 -8.99 -13.31
CA LEU A 31 -0.07 -8.83 -12.08
C LEU A 31 1.03 -9.88 -12.00
N LEU A 32 0.71 -11.15 -12.23
CA LEU A 32 1.71 -12.24 -12.23
C LEU A 32 2.76 -12.04 -13.33
N SER A 33 2.34 -11.64 -14.54
CA SER A 33 3.27 -11.35 -15.64
C SER A 33 4.18 -10.15 -15.32
N SER A 34 3.62 -9.10 -14.71
CA SER A 34 4.39 -7.93 -14.29
C SER A 34 5.41 -8.28 -13.21
N ILE A 35 5.04 -9.11 -12.24
CA ILE A 35 5.96 -9.60 -11.20
C ILE A 35 7.04 -10.50 -11.80
N ALA A 36 6.66 -11.41 -12.69
CA ALA A 36 7.61 -12.27 -13.39
C ALA A 36 8.64 -11.44 -14.17
N LEU A 37 8.20 -10.42 -14.93
CA LEU A 37 9.13 -9.51 -15.61
C LEU A 37 9.97 -8.68 -14.63
N GLN A 38 9.41 -8.22 -13.50
CA GLN A 38 10.18 -7.50 -12.46
C GLN A 38 11.35 -8.32 -11.92
N VAL A 39 11.17 -9.64 -11.81
CA VAL A 39 12.21 -10.57 -11.37
C VAL A 39 13.12 -10.97 -12.53
N LEU A 40 12.61 -11.17 -13.74
CA LEU A 40 13.42 -11.57 -14.90
C LEU A 40 14.29 -10.43 -15.46
N ASN A 41 13.81 -9.19 -15.41
CA ASN A 41 14.49 -8.03 -16.00
C ASN A 41 15.95 -7.85 -15.49
N PRO A 42 16.25 -7.87 -14.17
CA PRO A 42 17.63 -7.76 -13.69
C PRO A 42 18.53 -8.93 -14.13
N GLN A 43 17.99 -10.11 -14.48
CA GLN A 43 18.80 -11.20 -15.03
C GLN A 43 19.34 -10.86 -16.43
N LEU A 44 18.60 -10.07 -17.23
CA LEU A 44 19.10 -9.56 -18.52
C LEU A 44 20.24 -8.58 -18.31
N MET A 45 20.16 -7.71 -17.30
CA MET A 45 21.25 -6.82 -16.94
C MET A 45 22.47 -7.57 -16.44
N ARG A 46 22.28 -8.61 -15.62
CA ARG A 46 23.38 -9.51 -15.23
C ARG A 46 24.06 -10.10 -16.47
N TYR A 47 23.28 -10.68 -17.39
CA TYR A 47 23.82 -11.27 -18.62
C TYR A 47 24.58 -10.23 -19.47
N PHE A 48 24.05 -9.01 -19.58
CA PHE A 48 24.73 -7.89 -20.24
C PHE A 48 26.07 -7.57 -19.58
N ILE A 49 26.10 -7.40 -18.25
CA ILE A 49 27.32 -7.09 -17.49
C ILE A 49 28.35 -8.20 -17.64
N ASP A 50 27.93 -9.46 -17.49
CA ASP A 50 28.82 -10.63 -17.59
C ASP A 50 29.39 -10.78 -19.00
N THR A 51 28.59 -10.51 -20.02
CA THR A 51 29.05 -10.55 -21.42
C THR A 51 29.99 -9.39 -21.72
N ALA A 52 29.68 -8.17 -21.27
CA ALA A 52 30.48 -6.97 -21.49
C ALA A 52 31.85 -7.02 -20.78
N THR A 53 31.94 -7.75 -19.67
CA THR A 53 33.18 -7.93 -18.90
C THR A 53 33.97 -9.17 -19.30
N SER A 54 33.37 -10.07 -20.09
CA SER A 54 34.08 -11.21 -20.68
C SER A 54 34.70 -10.83 -22.03
N ASP A 55 35.94 -11.24 -22.29
CA ASP A 55 36.64 -11.05 -23.59
C ASP A 55 36.03 -11.90 -24.74
N LYS A 56 34.75 -12.27 -24.66
CA LYS A 56 34.07 -13.05 -25.69
C LYS A 56 33.69 -12.15 -26.86
N GLU A 57 34.59 -12.04 -27.82
CA GLU A 57 34.30 -11.49 -29.15
C GLU A 57 33.13 -12.26 -29.79
N GLY A 58 31.99 -11.60 -30.00
CA GLY A 58 30.90 -12.16 -30.82
C GLY A 58 29.47 -12.02 -30.28
N THR A 59 29.25 -11.62 -29.03
CA THR A 59 27.88 -11.36 -28.56
C THR A 59 27.48 -9.92 -28.90
N PRO A 60 26.40 -9.68 -29.67
CA PRO A 60 25.98 -8.32 -30.00
C PRO A 60 25.39 -7.64 -28.75
N LEU A 61 26.24 -6.94 -27.99
CA LEU A 61 25.86 -6.15 -26.81
C LEU A 61 24.69 -5.20 -27.09
N VAL A 62 24.62 -4.65 -28.31
CA VAL A 62 23.51 -3.81 -28.76
C VAL A 62 22.19 -4.58 -28.75
N LEU A 63 22.17 -5.85 -29.16
CA LEU A 63 20.96 -6.68 -29.14
C LEU A 63 20.50 -6.93 -27.70
N VAL A 64 21.43 -7.21 -26.78
CA VAL A 64 21.12 -7.43 -25.36
C VAL A 64 20.59 -6.15 -24.72
N ALA A 65 21.18 -4.99 -25.03
CA ALA A 65 20.70 -3.69 -24.58
C ALA A 65 19.31 -3.37 -25.10
N LEU A 66 19.04 -3.63 -26.39
CA LEU A 66 17.70 -3.48 -26.99
C LEU A 66 16.68 -4.42 -26.37
N ALA A 67 17.06 -5.68 -26.09
CA ALA A 67 16.20 -6.64 -25.40
C ALA A 67 15.87 -6.19 -23.98
N PHE A 68 16.85 -5.68 -23.22
CA PHE A 68 16.63 -5.09 -21.90
C PHE A 68 15.65 -3.91 -21.96
N ILE A 69 15.84 -2.96 -22.89
CA ILE A 69 14.93 -1.82 -23.06
C ILE A 69 13.52 -2.31 -23.42
N ALA A 70 13.39 -3.27 -24.34
CA ALA A 70 12.10 -3.83 -24.74
C ALA A 70 11.38 -4.50 -23.55
N VAL A 71 12.10 -5.25 -22.71
CA VAL A 71 11.54 -5.88 -21.51
C VAL A 71 11.16 -4.85 -20.45
N ALA A 72 11.99 -3.82 -20.24
CA ALA A 72 11.68 -2.72 -19.31
C ALA A 72 10.42 -1.95 -19.74
N LEU A 73 10.28 -1.63 -21.03
CA LEU A 73 9.08 -1.01 -21.58
C LEU A 73 7.85 -1.93 -21.45
N SER A 74 8.01 -3.22 -21.76
CA SER A 74 6.94 -4.22 -21.61
C SER A 74 6.47 -4.34 -20.16
N GLN A 75 7.40 -4.33 -19.21
CA GLN A 75 7.12 -4.33 -17.78
C GLN A 75 6.31 -3.09 -17.37
N GLN A 76 6.67 -1.90 -17.88
CA GLN A 76 5.93 -0.67 -17.60
C GLN A 76 4.51 -0.70 -18.19
N VAL A 77 4.36 -1.19 -19.43
CA VAL A 77 3.05 -1.35 -20.09
C VAL A 77 2.18 -2.34 -19.31
N LEU A 78 2.73 -3.47 -18.86
CA LEU A 78 2.00 -4.43 -18.03
C LEU A 78 1.60 -3.84 -16.68
N ALA A 79 2.48 -3.06 -16.03
CA ALA A 79 2.18 -2.41 -14.76
C ALA A 79 1.05 -1.37 -14.88
N VAL A 80 1.07 -0.56 -15.94
CA VAL A 80 0.00 0.40 -16.25
C VAL A 80 -1.30 -0.34 -16.58
N SER A 81 -1.23 -1.39 -17.39
CA SER A 81 -2.40 -2.20 -17.75
C SER A 81 -3.03 -2.90 -16.55
N ALA A 82 -2.20 -3.45 -15.65
CA ALA A 82 -2.65 -4.06 -14.41
C ALA A 82 -3.34 -3.03 -13.49
N THR A 83 -2.78 -1.82 -13.38
CA THR A 83 -3.40 -0.73 -12.62
C THR A 83 -4.74 -0.33 -13.21
N TYR A 84 -4.79 -0.07 -14.52
CA TYR A 84 -6.01 0.35 -15.22
C TYR A 84 -7.13 -0.70 -15.13
N ILE A 85 -6.81 -1.97 -15.39
CA ILE A 85 -7.79 -3.05 -15.30
C ILE A 85 -8.20 -3.28 -13.84
N GLY A 86 -7.28 -3.13 -12.90
CA GLY A 86 -7.55 -3.21 -11.46
C GLY A 86 -8.56 -2.17 -11.02
N GLU A 87 -8.35 -0.90 -11.40
CA GLU A 87 -9.29 0.19 -11.12
C GLU A 87 -10.65 -0.04 -11.79
N ASN A 88 -10.67 -0.49 -13.05
CA ASN A 88 -11.91 -0.77 -13.76
C ASN A 88 -12.73 -1.90 -13.10
N VAL A 89 -12.07 -2.98 -12.69
CA VAL A 89 -12.71 -4.09 -11.96
C VAL A 89 -13.26 -3.61 -10.64
N ALA A 90 -12.47 -2.83 -9.88
CA ALA A 90 -12.89 -2.24 -8.61
C ALA A 90 -14.13 -1.36 -8.78
N TRP A 91 -14.08 -0.35 -9.65
CA TRP A 91 -15.21 0.56 -9.87
C TRP A 91 -16.47 -0.15 -10.36
N THR A 92 -16.32 -1.11 -11.28
CA THR A 92 -17.47 -1.86 -11.80
C THR A 92 -18.12 -2.72 -10.69
N ALA A 93 -17.32 -3.38 -9.84
CA ALA A 93 -17.85 -4.18 -8.73
C ALA A 93 -18.55 -3.28 -7.69
N THR A 94 -17.94 -2.14 -7.39
CA THR A 94 -18.41 -1.17 -6.39
C THR A 94 -19.69 -0.47 -6.84
N ASN A 95 -19.80 -0.11 -8.13
CA ASN A 95 -21.02 0.46 -8.68
C ASN A 95 -22.17 -0.56 -8.70
N ALA A 96 -21.88 -1.84 -8.96
CA ALA A 96 -22.89 -2.89 -8.86
C ALA A 96 -23.40 -3.04 -7.42
N LEU A 97 -22.51 -3.03 -6.43
CA LEU A 97 -22.87 -3.08 -5.02
C LEU A 97 -23.69 -1.85 -4.58
N ARG A 98 -23.29 -0.65 -5.01
CA ARG A 98 -24.06 0.59 -4.78
C ARG A 98 -25.48 0.48 -5.34
N ALA A 99 -25.62 -0.03 -6.56
CA ALA A 99 -26.92 -0.20 -7.18
C ALA A 99 -27.80 -1.24 -6.45
N GLU A 100 -27.23 -2.37 -6.00
CA GLU A 100 -27.94 -3.37 -5.20
C GLU A 100 -28.43 -2.77 -3.86
N LEU A 101 -27.54 -2.09 -3.13
CA LEU A 101 -27.88 -1.48 -1.84
C LEU A 101 -28.88 -0.35 -1.99
N ALA A 102 -28.74 0.51 -2.99
CA ALA A 102 -29.72 1.56 -3.26
C ALA A 102 -31.11 0.97 -3.59
N ALA A 103 -31.16 -0.06 -4.43
CA ALA A 103 -32.43 -0.73 -4.76
C ALA A 103 -33.05 -1.45 -3.55
N HIS A 104 -32.23 -1.99 -2.65
CA HIS A 104 -32.68 -2.58 -1.40
C HIS A 104 -33.27 -1.52 -0.46
N CYS A 105 -32.53 -0.42 -0.23
CA CYS A 105 -32.99 0.68 0.62
C CYS A 105 -34.31 1.29 0.14
N LEU A 106 -34.52 1.41 -1.17
CA LEU A 106 -35.78 1.93 -1.74
C LEU A 106 -37.00 1.01 -1.53
N ARG A 107 -36.80 -0.24 -1.10
CA ARG A 107 -37.86 -1.23 -0.86
C ARG A 107 -38.15 -1.46 0.62
N LEU A 108 -37.40 -0.81 1.51
CA LEU A 108 -37.61 -0.92 2.95
C LEU A 108 -38.86 -0.15 3.37
N ASP A 109 -39.40 -0.53 4.53
CA ASP A 109 -40.64 0.07 5.03
C ASP A 109 -40.43 1.50 5.56
N MET A 110 -41.53 2.20 5.81
CA MET A 110 -41.46 3.57 6.36
C MET A 110 -40.94 3.61 7.80
N SER A 111 -40.97 2.51 8.56
CA SER A 111 -40.37 2.45 9.89
C SER A 111 -38.86 2.63 9.78
N PHE A 112 -38.22 1.88 8.88
CA PHE A 112 -36.80 2.00 8.59
C PHE A 112 -36.42 3.42 8.15
N HIS A 113 -37.19 4.03 7.25
CA HIS A 113 -36.96 5.40 6.77
C HIS A 113 -37.24 6.48 7.83
N SER A 114 -37.98 6.17 8.89
CA SER A 114 -38.18 7.07 10.03
C SER A 114 -37.02 7.03 11.05
N GLU A 115 -36.28 5.92 11.08
CA GLU A 115 -35.15 5.71 11.99
C GLU A 115 -33.80 6.16 11.39
N HIS A 116 -33.70 6.24 10.05
CA HIS A 116 -32.45 6.57 9.35
C HIS A 116 -32.58 7.81 8.47
N SER A 117 -31.61 8.72 8.56
CA SER A 117 -31.61 9.94 7.75
C SER A 117 -31.20 9.65 6.29
N PRO A 118 -31.70 10.40 5.29
CA PRO A 118 -31.25 10.26 3.91
C PRO A 118 -29.73 10.42 3.74
N GLY A 119 -29.12 11.34 4.50
CA GLY A 119 -27.67 11.56 4.47
C GLY A 119 -26.87 10.36 5.00
N GLU A 120 -27.35 9.73 6.07
CA GLU A 120 -26.73 8.50 6.60
C GLU A 120 -26.79 7.36 5.58
N LEU A 121 -27.92 7.18 4.90
CA LEU A 121 -28.06 6.16 3.87
C LEU A 121 -27.13 6.41 2.67
N ILE A 122 -26.97 7.67 2.25
CA ILE A 122 -26.01 8.04 1.20
C ILE A 122 -24.57 7.73 1.65
N GLU A 123 -24.19 8.05 2.88
CA GLU A 123 -22.84 7.78 3.39
C GLU A 123 -22.57 6.27 3.51
N ARG A 124 -23.56 5.48 3.95
CA ARG A 124 -23.43 4.02 3.98
C ARG A 124 -23.33 3.44 2.56
N ILE A 125 -24.15 3.90 1.61
CA ILE A 125 -24.14 3.37 0.24
C ILE A 125 -22.89 3.82 -0.52
N ASP A 126 -22.48 5.07 -0.41
CA ASP A 126 -21.39 5.62 -1.21
C ASP A 126 -20.04 5.54 -0.48
N GLY A 127 -19.98 6.06 0.75
CA GLY A 127 -18.78 6.12 1.58
C GLY A 127 -18.27 4.74 2.00
N ASP A 128 -19.08 3.95 2.71
CA ASP A 128 -18.64 2.63 3.21
C ASP A 128 -18.28 1.67 2.07
N VAL A 129 -19.08 1.68 0.99
CA VAL A 129 -18.82 0.85 -0.20
C VAL A 129 -17.53 1.28 -0.92
N ALA A 130 -17.25 2.59 -1.02
CA ALA A 130 -16.00 3.10 -1.57
C ALA A 130 -14.79 2.71 -0.71
N GLU A 131 -14.89 2.88 0.61
CA GLU A 131 -13.83 2.53 1.56
C GLU A 131 -13.47 1.04 1.46
N LEU A 132 -14.50 0.19 1.42
CA LEU A 132 -14.36 -1.25 1.23
C LEU A 132 -13.67 -1.61 -0.08
N SER A 133 -14.17 -1.08 -1.20
CA SER A 133 -13.59 -1.31 -2.52
C SER A 133 -12.11 -0.93 -2.60
N ASN A 134 -11.78 0.24 -2.06
CA ASN A 134 -10.43 0.76 -2.07
C ASN A 134 -9.51 -0.14 -1.24
N PHE A 135 -9.93 -0.55 -0.05
CA PHE A 135 -9.18 -1.49 0.77
C PHE A 135 -8.90 -2.81 0.05
N PHE A 136 -9.90 -3.43 -0.58
CA PHE A 136 -9.70 -4.73 -1.24
C PHE A 136 -8.76 -4.62 -2.44
N SER A 137 -8.90 -3.56 -3.23
CA SER A 137 -8.00 -3.26 -4.34
C SER A 137 -6.55 -3.09 -3.84
N GLN A 138 -6.38 -2.33 -2.76
CA GLN A 138 -5.07 -2.15 -2.13
C GLN A 138 -4.52 -3.46 -1.54
N LEU A 139 -5.35 -4.27 -0.88
CA LEU A 139 -4.95 -5.55 -0.29
C LEU A 139 -4.43 -6.49 -1.38
N VAL A 140 -5.17 -6.64 -2.49
CA VAL A 140 -4.77 -7.53 -3.58
C VAL A 140 -3.53 -6.99 -4.31
N ILE A 141 -3.55 -5.72 -4.72
CA ILE A 141 -2.48 -5.18 -5.57
C ILE A 141 -1.19 -4.99 -4.77
N ARG A 142 -1.27 -4.45 -3.55
CA ARG A 142 -0.09 -4.10 -2.76
C ARG A 142 0.33 -5.21 -1.79
N VAL A 143 -0.56 -5.81 -1.00
CA VAL A 143 -0.14 -6.87 -0.05
C VAL A 143 0.21 -8.14 -0.82
N ILE A 144 -0.75 -8.71 -1.56
CA ILE A 144 -0.54 -9.98 -2.27
C ILE A 144 0.54 -9.80 -3.34
N GLY A 145 0.49 -8.71 -4.11
CA GLY A 145 1.52 -8.39 -5.10
C GLY A 145 2.93 -8.26 -4.48
N SER A 146 3.06 -7.58 -3.33
CA SER A 146 4.34 -7.46 -2.63
C SER A 146 4.83 -8.77 -2.04
N LEU A 147 3.95 -9.61 -1.49
CA LEU A 147 4.31 -10.94 -1.01
C LEU A 147 4.83 -11.82 -2.15
N LEU A 148 4.16 -11.81 -3.29
CA LEU A 148 4.57 -12.56 -4.48
C LEU A 148 5.90 -12.06 -5.03
N LEU A 149 6.09 -10.74 -5.13
CA LEU A 149 7.37 -10.16 -5.55
C LEU A 149 8.49 -10.50 -4.57
N MET A 150 8.25 -10.34 -3.26
CA MET A 150 9.20 -10.72 -2.21
C MET A 150 9.58 -12.19 -2.30
N ALA A 151 8.60 -13.08 -2.44
CA ALA A 151 8.83 -14.51 -2.61
C ALA A 151 9.63 -14.80 -3.89
N GLY A 152 9.31 -14.15 -5.01
CA GLY A 152 10.05 -14.29 -6.27
C GLY A 152 11.51 -13.88 -6.13
N ILE A 153 11.78 -12.75 -5.47
CA ILE A 153 13.15 -12.28 -5.19
C ILE A 153 13.89 -13.29 -4.31
N LEU A 154 13.29 -13.73 -3.21
CA LEU A 154 13.92 -14.68 -2.29
C LEU A 154 14.19 -16.02 -2.98
N ILE A 155 13.26 -16.52 -3.80
CA ILE A 155 13.45 -17.76 -4.58
C ILE A 155 14.66 -17.61 -5.51
N VAL A 156 14.79 -16.49 -6.22
CA VAL A 156 15.97 -16.25 -7.07
C VAL A 156 17.25 -16.25 -6.24
N LEU A 157 17.27 -15.55 -5.11
CA LEU A 157 18.46 -15.53 -4.24
C LEU A 157 18.80 -16.92 -3.68
N PHE A 158 17.81 -17.74 -3.32
CA PHE A 158 18.02 -19.12 -2.90
C PHE A 158 18.59 -20.01 -4.01
N VAL A 159 18.15 -19.79 -5.26
CA VAL A 159 18.64 -20.52 -6.43
C VAL A 159 20.09 -20.12 -6.75
N GLU A 160 20.45 -18.84 -6.59
CA GLU A 160 21.84 -18.39 -6.78
C GLU A 160 22.78 -18.91 -5.68
N ASP A 161 22.41 -18.74 -4.40
CA ASP A 161 23.12 -19.33 -3.27
C ASP A 161 22.20 -19.42 -2.04
N TRP A 162 22.09 -20.63 -1.47
CA TRP A 162 21.23 -20.87 -0.30
C TRP A 162 21.58 -19.99 0.91
N ARG A 163 22.84 -19.57 1.06
CA ARG A 163 23.30 -18.67 2.13
C ARG A 163 22.73 -17.26 1.95
N LEU A 164 22.66 -16.78 0.70
CA LEU A 164 22.00 -15.51 0.38
C LEU A 164 20.51 -15.61 0.64
N GLY A 165 19.87 -16.69 0.20
CA GLY A 165 18.45 -16.93 0.46
C GLY A 165 18.09 -16.85 1.95
N ILE A 166 18.84 -17.54 2.82
CA ILE A 166 18.63 -17.49 4.28
C ILE A 166 18.94 -16.09 4.83
N GLY A 167 20.06 -15.49 4.44
CA GLY A 167 20.48 -14.17 4.92
C GLY A 167 19.46 -13.08 4.59
N PHE A 168 18.97 -13.04 3.35
CA PHE A 168 17.96 -12.08 2.91
C PHE A 168 16.56 -12.36 3.45
N THR A 169 16.23 -13.63 3.73
CA THR A 169 14.99 -13.97 4.44
C THR A 169 15.02 -13.43 5.87
N ALA A 170 16.12 -13.65 6.60
CA ALA A 170 16.30 -13.10 7.94
C ALA A 170 16.27 -11.57 7.93
N PHE A 171 16.97 -10.95 6.99
CA PHE A 171 16.94 -9.50 6.77
C PHE A 171 15.52 -8.96 6.55
N ALA A 172 14.73 -9.60 5.67
CA ALA A 172 13.36 -9.19 5.38
C ALA A 172 12.47 -9.28 6.63
N LEU A 173 12.55 -10.40 7.37
CA LEU A 173 11.76 -10.62 8.60
C LEU A 173 12.12 -9.59 9.69
N VAL A 174 13.42 -9.36 9.92
CA VAL A 174 13.90 -8.36 10.89
C VAL A 174 13.43 -6.97 10.49
N THR A 175 13.57 -6.60 9.22
CA THR A 175 13.19 -5.27 8.73
C THR A 175 11.69 -5.03 8.86
N VAL A 176 10.85 -5.97 8.43
CA VAL A 176 9.39 -5.86 8.57
C VAL A 176 8.99 -5.74 10.04
N THR A 177 9.60 -6.55 10.91
CA THR A 177 9.33 -6.51 12.36
C THR A 177 9.75 -5.17 12.97
N ALA A 178 10.96 -4.71 12.69
CA ALA A 178 11.47 -3.44 13.19
C ALA A 178 10.61 -2.25 12.77
N LEU A 179 10.19 -2.22 11.49
CA LEU A 179 9.32 -1.16 10.98
C LEU A 179 7.93 -1.21 11.59
N ASN A 180 7.35 -2.39 11.78
CA ASN A 180 6.05 -2.53 12.44
C ASN A 180 6.10 -2.05 13.90
N VAL A 181 7.18 -2.38 14.63
CA VAL A 181 7.37 -1.91 16.02
C VAL A 181 7.48 -0.39 16.07
N VAL A 182 8.37 0.21 15.28
CA VAL A 182 8.58 1.67 15.31
C VAL A 182 7.32 2.42 14.85
N ARG A 183 6.60 1.87 13.86
CA ARG A 183 5.32 2.42 13.43
C ARG A 183 4.26 2.36 14.51
N SER A 184 4.13 1.24 15.23
CA SER A 184 3.15 1.12 16.33
C SER A 184 3.33 2.20 17.40
N ILE A 185 4.56 2.70 17.58
CA ILE A 185 4.88 3.81 18.48
C ILE A 185 4.45 5.17 17.88
N ALA A 186 4.45 5.33 16.56
CA ALA A 186 4.05 6.56 15.87
C ALA A 186 2.52 6.73 15.78
N VAL A 187 1.78 5.63 15.58
CA VAL A 187 0.30 5.60 15.47
C VAL A 187 -0.45 6.46 16.50
N PRO A 188 -0.17 6.39 17.82
CA PRO A 188 -0.89 7.20 18.79
C PRO A 188 -0.68 8.71 18.60
N PHE A 189 0.49 9.13 18.12
CA PHE A 189 0.77 10.55 17.85
C PHE A 189 0.02 11.02 16.60
N ASP A 190 -0.06 10.19 15.56
CA ASP A 190 -0.86 10.48 14.37
C ASP A 190 -2.35 10.56 14.71
N ARG A 191 -2.84 9.69 15.59
CA ARG A 191 -4.21 9.75 16.10
C ARG A 191 -4.47 11.03 16.87
N ALA A 192 -3.58 11.40 17.79
CA ALA A 192 -3.71 12.64 18.55
C ALA A 192 -3.68 13.87 17.62
N LEU A 193 -2.85 13.88 16.58
CA LEU A 193 -2.85 14.94 15.58
C LEU A 193 -4.20 15.04 14.86
N ARG A 194 -4.75 13.90 14.40
CA ARG A 194 -6.08 13.87 13.74
C ARG A 194 -7.18 14.39 14.66
N GLU A 195 -7.18 14.02 15.93
CA GLU A 195 -8.16 14.52 16.91
C GLU A 195 -8.07 16.04 17.07
N ALA A 196 -6.87 16.63 17.17
CA ALA A 196 -6.75 18.09 17.27
C ALA A 196 -7.16 18.82 15.97
N GLN A 197 -6.95 18.20 14.81
CA GLN A 197 -7.41 18.75 13.53
C GLN A 197 -8.94 18.70 13.42
N ALA A 198 -9.58 17.65 13.94
CA ALA A 198 -11.03 17.55 14.01
C ALA A 198 -11.61 18.64 14.93
N ASP A 199 -11.02 18.83 16.13
CA ASP A 199 -11.42 19.89 17.07
C ASP A 199 -11.32 21.29 16.43
N LEU A 200 -10.22 21.54 15.71
CA LEU A 200 -10.02 22.80 14.97
C LEU A 200 -11.07 23.00 13.87
N SER A 201 -11.37 21.93 13.12
CA SER A 201 -12.34 22.00 12.01
C SER A 201 -13.76 22.25 12.54
N ALA A 202 -14.16 21.55 13.61
CA ALA A 202 -15.44 21.76 14.28
C ALA A 202 -15.57 23.18 14.84
N PHE A 203 -14.50 23.71 15.45
CA PHE A 203 -14.47 25.10 15.92
C PHE A 203 -14.67 26.10 14.77
N LEU A 204 -14.01 25.89 13.63
CA LEU A 204 -14.16 26.76 12.47
C LEU A 204 -15.58 26.70 11.89
N GLU A 205 -16.16 25.50 11.79
CA GLU A 205 -17.51 25.30 11.27
C GLU A 205 -18.56 26.04 12.12
N GLU A 206 -18.52 25.87 13.45
CA GLU A 206 -19.41 26.57 14.39
C GLU A 206 -19.28 28.10 14.26
N ARG A 207 -18.04 28.60 14.25
CA ARG A 207 -17.77 30.04 14.22
C ARG A 207 -18.07 30.69 12.88
N LEU A 208 -17.85 29.98 11.77
CA LEU A 208 -18.22 30.47 10.44
C LEU A 208 -19.73 30.56 10.30
N SER A 209 -20.48 29.55 10.78
CA SER A 209 -21.94 29.59 10.80
C SER A 209 -22.48 30.73 11.69
N GLY A 210 -21.81 31.05 12.81
CA GLY A 210 -22.18 32.12 13.74
C GLY A 210 -21.52 33.47 13.49
N THR A 211 -21.00 33.73 12.29
CA THR A 211 -20.18 34.95 12.02
C THR A 211 -20.95 36.24 12.28
N GLU A 212 -22.24 36.28 11.95
CA GLU A 212 -23.08 37.47 12.17
C GLU A 212 -23.22 37.78 13.66
N ASP A 213 -23.51 36.78 14.49
CA ASP A 213 -23.59 36.90 15.94
C ASP A 213 -22.26 37.32 16.56
N ILE A 214 -21.15 36.75 16.09
CA ILE A 214 -19.81 37.11 16.58
C ILE A 214 -19.50 38.58 16.28
N ARG A 215 -19.86 39.07 15.08
CA ARG A 215 -19.65 40.47 14.69
C ARG A 215 -20.58 41.40 15.45
N ALA A 216 -21.86 41.06 15.58
CA ALA A 216 -22.85 41.84 16.31
C ALA A 216 -22.48 42.03 17.79
N ASN A 217 -21.87 41.01 18.41
CA ASN A 217 -21.42 41.06 19.80
C ASN A 217 -19.99 41.59 19.99
N GLY A 218 -19.29 41.99 18.92
CA GLY A 218 -17.90 42.46 18.99
C GLY A 218 -16.89 41.41 19.48
N ALA A 219 -17.23 40.12 19.40
CA ALA A 219 -16.47 39.02 19.99
C ALA A 219 -15.35 38.47 19.08
N VAL A 220 -15.01 39.16 17.99
CA VAL A 220 -14.03 38.69 16.98
C VAL A 220 -12.67 38.38 17.61
N GLU A 221 -12.15 39.27 18.46
CA GLU A 221 -10.85 39.09 19.11
C GLU A 221 -10.85 37.86 20.04
N TYR A 222 -11.94 37.64 20.77
CA TYR A 222 -12.11 36.46 21.63
C TYR A 222 -12.08 35.16 20.82
N VAL A 223 -12.77 35.12 19.67
CA VAL A 223 -12.80 33.96 18.78
C VAL A 223 -11.43 33.71 18.15
N LEU A 224 -10.72 34.76 17.73
CA LEU A 224 -9.36 34.65 17.20
C LEU A 224 -8.38 34.10 18.24
N GLN A 225 -8.48 34.52 19.50
CA GLN A 225 -7.67 33.94 20.58
C GLN A 225 -7.96 32.45 20.79
N GLY A 226 -9.23 32.03 20.69
CA GLY A 226 -9.63 30.62 20.71
C GLY A 226 -9.01 29.83 19.55
N LEU A 227 -9.04 30.40 18.34
CA LEU A 227 -8.42 29.82 17.16
C LEU A 227 -6.90 29.64 17.34
N PHE A 228 -6.19 30.66 17.82
CA PHE A 228 -4.74 30.58 18.07
C PHE A 228 -4.38 29.49 19.09
N LYS A 229 -5.20 29.30 20.13
CA LYS A 229 -5.00 28.20 21.10
C LYS A 229 -5.10 26.84 20.43
N LEU A 230 -6.14 26.60 19.62
CA LEU A 230 -6.32 25.35 18.90
C LEU A 230 -5.20 25.11 17.86
N GLN A 231 -4.81 26.15 17.13
CA GLN A 231 -3.69 26.08 16.20
C GLN A 231 -2.37 25.72 16.90
N THR A 232 -2.13 26.25 18.10
CA THR A 232 -0.94 25.91 18.90
C THR A 232 -0.96 24.44 19.31
N VAL A 233 -2.10 23.91 19.73
CA VAL A 233 -2.27 22.48 20.06
C VAL A 233 -2.01 21.61 18.82
N VAL A 234 -2.57 21.98 17.66
CA VAL A 234 -2.33 21.28 16.39
C VAL A 234 -0.84 21.30 16.05
N LEU A 235 -0.17 22.45 16.18
CA LEU A 235 1.26 22.58 15.90
C LEU A 235 2.11 21.69 16.81
N GLU A 236 1.81 21.64 18.11
CA GLU A 236 2.51 20.77 19.06
C GLU A 236 2.32 19.28 18.73
N ARG A 237 1.09 18.86 18.44
CA ARG A 237 0.80 17.47 18.05
C ARG A 237 1.44 17.14 16.71
N TRP A 238 1.45 18.07 15.75
CA TRP A 238 2.10 17.91 14.45
C TRP A 238 3.61 17.74 14.59
N ARG A 239 4.27 18.54 15.45
CA ARG A 239 5.70 18.38 15.74
C ARG A 239 6.01 17.02 16.36
N LYS A 240 5.20 16.56 17.32
CA LYS A 240 5.38 15.25 17.97
C LYS A 240 5.18 14.11 16.97
N ALA A 241 4.11 14.15 16.17
CA ALA A 241 3.84 13.17 15.12
C ALA A 241 4.95 13.16 14.06
N GLY A 242 5.35 14.33 13.58
CA GLY A 242 6.46 14.50 12.63
C GLY A 242 7.78 13.94 13.14
N ASN A 243 8.14 14.21 14.40
CA ASN A 243 9.35 13.63 14.99
C ASN A 243 9.30 12.11 15.04
N ARG A 244 8.16 11.49 15.36
CA ARG A 244 8.00 10.03 15.34
C ARG A 244 8.04 9.47 13.92
N HIS A 245 7.45 10.17 12.97
CA HIS A 245 7.51 9.80 11.55
C HIS A 245 8.95 9.83 11.01
N ILE A 246 9.75 10.82 11.40
CA ILE A 246 11.18 10.88 11.07
C ILE A 246 11.91 9.65 11.60
N VAL A 247 11.62 9.20 12.83
CA VAL A 247 12.21 7.97 13.38
C VAL A 247 11.87 6.75 12.51
N VAL A 248 10.62 6.62 12.02
CA VAL A 248 10.23 5.53 11.09
C VAL A 248 11.07 5.59 9.81
N ILE A 249 11.23 6.78 9.21
CA ILE A 249 12.03 6.96 7.99
C ILE A 249 13.50 6.61 8.23
N LEU A 250 14.08 7.08 9.34
CA LEU A 250 15.47 6.79 9.70
C LEU A 250 15.71 5.29 9.89
N VAL A 251 14.80 4.60 10.60
CA VAL A 251 14.90 3.14 10.78
C VAL A 251 14.78 2.42 9.44
N ALA A 252 13.87 2.84 8.56
CA ALA A 252 13.77 2.27 7.22
C ALA A 252 15.06 2.47 6.40
N GLY A 253 15.65 3.66 6.45
CA GLY A 253 16.93 3.96 5.79
C GLY A 253 18.09 3.13 6.35
N MET A 254 18.18 3.00 7.68
CA MET A 254 19.19 2.18 8.35
C MET A 254 19.06 0.70 7.99
N MET A 255 17.83 0.17 7.98
CA MET A 255 17.60 -1.22 7.55
C MET A 255 18.01 -1.42 6.09
N LEU A 256 17.69 -0.46 5.21
CA LEU A 256 18.12 -0.55 3.81
C LEU A 256 19.65 -0.51 3.67
N MET A 257 20.34 0.31 4.46
CA MET A 257 21.81 0.33 4.52
C MET A 257 22.39 -1.00 5.03
N VAL A 258 21.77 -1.63 6.03
CA VAL A 258 22.15 -2.96 6.50
C VAL A 258 21.96 -3.99 5.38
N GLY A 259 20.82 -3.95 4.68
CA GLY A 259 20.57 -4.80 3.53
C GLY A 259 21.64 -4.66 2.45
N PHE A 260 21.99 -3.42 2.06
CA PHE A 260 23.06 -3.18 1.09
C PHE A 260 24.42 -3.65 1.60
N SER A 261 24.72 -3.47 2.88
CA SER A 261 25.98 -3.95 3.48
C SER A 261 26.07 -5.47 3.39
N ILE A 262 24.99 -6.19 3.72
CA ILE A 262 24.90 -7.65 3.54
C ILE A 262 25.09 -8.01 2.07
N ALA A 263 24.43 -7.31 1.15
CA ALA A 263 24.54 -7.53 -0.29
C ALA A 263 25.99 -7.38 -0.80
N PHE A 264 26.66 -6.28 -0.44
CA PHE A 264 28.03 -6.01 -0.88
C PHE A 264 29.04 -6.98 -0.28
N VAL A 265 28.97 -7.24 1.03
CA VAL A 265 29.91 -8.16 1.69
C VAL A 265 29.76 -9.57 1.15
N SER A 266 28.53 -10.09 1.09
CA SER A 266 28.27 -11.45 0.57
C SER A 266 28.63 -11.58 -0.91
N SER A 267 28.30 -10.59 -1.73
CA SER A 267 28.66 -10.59 -3.16
C SER A 267 30.18 -10.53 -3.36
N TYR A 268 30.90 -9.73 -2.56
CA TYR A 268 32.36 -9.64 -2.63
C TYR A 268 33.04 -10.96 -2.24
N GLU A 269 32.60 -11.60 -1.15
CA GLU A 269 33.13 -12.89 -0.72
C GLU A 269 32.91 -13.99 -1.78
N LEU A 270 31.69 -14.06 -2.33
CA LEU A 270 31.36 -15.04 -3.37
C LEU A 270 32.09 -14.77 -4.69
N TYR A 271 32.25 -13.49 -5.06
CA TYR A 271 33.04 -13.10 -6.24
C TYR A 271 34.50 -13.51 -6.08
N ARG A 272 35.12 -13.22 -4.92
CA ARG A 272 36.51 -13.61 -4.64
C ARG A 272 36.71 -15.13 -4.66
N SER A 273 35.70 -15.89 -4.25
CA SER A 273 35.76 -17.36 -4.31
C SER A 273 35.64 -17.93 -5.73
N GLY A 274 35.38 -17.08 -6.74
CA GLY A 274 35.14 -17.50 -8.13
C GLY A 274 33.76 -18.08 -8.38
N ALA A 275 32.89 -18.14 -7.35
CA ALA A 275 31.52 -18.65 -7.49
C ALA A 275 30.61 -17.66 -8.24
N PHE A 276 30.85 -16.36 -8.10
CA PHE A 276 30.00 -15.29 -8.64
C PHE A 276 30.71 -14.46 -9.70
N THR A 277 29.93 -13.99 -10.67
CA THR A 277 30.34 -12.97 -11.64
C THR A 277 30.00 -11.56 -11.14
N ILE A 278 30.53 -10.53 -11.81
CA ILE A 278 30.19 -9.13 -11.51
C ILE A 278 28.69 -8.87 -11.71
N GLY A 279 28.08 -9.46 -12.74
CA GLY A 279 26.64 -9.36 -12.97
C GLY A 279 25.82 -10.03 -11.87
N THR A 280 26.31 -11.12 -11.28
CA THR A 280 25.65 -11.77 -10.14
C THR A 280 25.72 -10.87 -8.89
N ALA A 281 26.83 -10.19 -8.65
CA ALA A 281 26.94 -9.19 -7.57
C ALA A 281 25.98 -8.02 -7.77
N TYR A 282 25.87 -7.50 -8.99
CA TYR A 282 24.87 -6.47 -9.35
C TYR A 282 23.44 -6.95 -9.02
N LEU A 283 23.12 -8.19 -9.39
CA LEU A 283 21.80 -8.78 -9.21
C LEU A 283 21.39 -8.83 -7.73
N VAL A 284 22.29 -9.23 -6.83
CA VAL A 284 22.02 -9.24 -5.38
C VAL A 284 21.75 -7.84 -4.84
N VAL A 285 22.56 -6.84 -5.23
CA VAL A 285 22.37 -5.44 -4.83
C VAL A 285 21.06 -4.87 -5.39
N TYR A 286 20.74 -5.19 -6.64
CA TYR A 286 19.50 -4.76 -7.28
C TYR A 286 18.27 -5.31 -6.55
N TYR A 287 18.26 -6.61 -6.25
CA TYR A 287 17.16 -7.23 -5.54
C TYR A 287 17.01 -6.70 -4.11
N THR A 288 18.12 -6.42 -3.43
CA THR A 288 18.11 -5.77 -2.11
C THR A 288 17.35 -4.44 -2.15
N ASN A 289 17.61 -3.62 -3.17
CA ASN A 289 16.87 -2.36 -3.37
C ASN A 289 15.40 -2.61 -3.71
N GLN A 290 15.12 -3.62 -4.54
CA GLN A 290 13.76 -3.96 -4.97
C GLN A 290 12.88 -4.44 -3.81
N MET A 291 13.45 -5.12 -2.80
CA MET A 291 12.76 -5.56 -1.58
C MET A 291 12.25 -4.39 -0.72
N ALA A 292 12.81 -3.19 -0.85
CA ALA A 292 12.43 -2.03 -0.04
C ALA A 292 10.96 -1.61 -0.23
N ARG A 293 10.41 -1.76 -1.44
CA ARG A 293 9.02 -1.43 -1.75
C ARG A 293 8.05 -2.44 -1.12
N PRO A 294 8.18 -3.76 -1.34
CA PRO A 294 7.37 -4.77 -0.66
C PRO A 294 7.37 -4.65 0.86
N ILE A 295 8.53 -4.43 1.48
CA ILE A 295 8.64 -4.24 2.94
C ILE A 295 7.79 -3.04 3.40
N ARG A 296 7.82 -1.94 2.64
CA ARG A 296 7.04 -0.74 2.93
C ARG A 296 5.54 -0.96 2.74
N ASP A 297 5.14 -1.61 1.66
CA ASP A 297 3.72 -1.90 1.38
C ASP A 297 3.14 -2.83 2.48
N LEU A 298 3.89 -3.86 2.89
CA LEU A 298 3.49 -4.76 3.97
C LEU A 298 3.34 -4.06 5.33
N THR A 299 4.21 -3.09 5.64
CA THR A 299 4.11 -2.32 6.89
C THR A 299 3.04 -1.23 6.85
N GLN A 300 2.62 -0.78 5.66
CA GLN A 300 1.58 0.25 5.48
C GLN A 300 0.15 -0.22 5.61
N GLN A 301 -0.13 -1.49 5.31
CA GLN A 301 -1.50 -1.96 5.17
C GLN A 301 -2.06 -2.67 6.40
N VAL A 302 -1.25 -2.83 7.45
CA VAL A 302 -1.72 -3.38 8.73
C VAL A 302 -2.77 -2.47 9.40
N GLU A 303 -2.67 -1.15 9.22
CA GLU A 303 -3.64 -0.19 9.78
C GLU A 303 -4.97 -0.20 9.05
N SER A 304 -4.96 -0.30 7.71
CA SER A 304 -6.20 -0.33 6.93
C SER A 304 -7.02 -1.59 7.20
N LEU A 305 -6.37 -2.70 7.56
CA LEU A 305 -7.02 -3.94 8.03
C LEU A 305 -7.82 -3.77 9.31
N GLN A 306 -7.45 -2.84 10.19
CA GLN A 306 -8.14 -2.63 11.47
C GLN A 306 -9.36 -1.69 11.31
N ASN A 307 -9.25 -0.68 10.44
CA ASN A 307 -10.30 0.33 10.27
C ASN A 307 -11.51 -0.19 9.48
N ILE A 308 -11.30 -1.13 8.58
CA ILE A 308 -12.37 -1.60 7.70
C ILE A 308 -13.51 -2.34 8.41
N GLY A 309 -13.25 -2.86 9.62
CA GLY A 309 -14.22 -3.63 10.39
C GLY A 309 -15.53 -2.88 10.67
N ALA A 310 -15.47 -1.54 10.80
CA ALA A 310 -16.65 -0.71 11.05
C ALA A 310 -17.52 -0.53 9.79
N ALA A 311 -16.92 -0.16 8.65
CA ALA A 311 -17.64 -0.04 7.37
C ALA A 311 -18.29 -1.37 6.96
N VAL A 312 -17.56 -2.45 7.20
CA VAL A 312 -18.03 -3.83 7.16
C VAL A 312 -19.31 -3.98 8.00
N GLU A 313 -19.25 -3.80 9.32
CA GLU A 313 -20.38 -4.02 10.24
C GLU A 313 -21.63 -3.22 9.80
N ARG A 314 -21.45 -1.93 9.48
CA ARG A 314 -22.53 -1.04 9.00
C ARG A 314 -23.23 -1.52 7.73
N LEU A 315 -22.48 -2.06 6.76
CA LEU A 315 -23.08 -2.58 5.52
C LEU A 315 -23.83 -3.89 5.71
N THR A 316 -23.40 -4.75 6.64
CA THR A 316 -24.14 -5.99 6.91
C THR A 316 -25.44 -5.70 7.63
N GLU A 317 -25.44 -4.75 8.56
CA GLU A 317 -26.67 -4.25 9.21
C GLU A 317 -27.64 -3.62 8.20
N LEU A 318 -27.13 -2.90 7.20
CA LEU A 318 -27.98 -2.28 6.17
C LEU A 318 -28.67 -3.32 5.26
N ARG A 319 -28.09 -4.53 5.13
CA ARG A 319 -28.60 -5.59 4.26
C ARG A 319 -29.54 -6.57 4.97
N SER A 320 -29.47 -6.63 6.31
CA SER A 320 -30.28 -7.53 7.14
C SER A 320 -31.66 -6.96 7.40
#